data_AF-A0A068RB03-F1
#
_entry.id   AF-A0A068RB03-F1
#
_cell.length_a   1.000
_cell.length_b   1.000
_cell.length_c   1.000
_cell.angle_alpha   90.00
_cell.angle_beta   90.00
_cell.angle_gamma   90.00
#
_symmetry.space_group_name_H-M   'P 1'
#
loop_
_entity.id
_entity.type
_entity.pdbx_description
1 polymer ?
#
loop_
_entity_poly.entity_id
_entity_poly.type
_entity_poly.pdbx_seq_one_letter_code
_entity_poly.pdbx_strand_id
1 'polypeptide(L)'
;MDIEDLLREITDIEIDINSAQRIVASAKESKGDMYIYDDYKKHHLRLDHSVIVKIAVQQLELAQSKLNKLIKAKKTAEKAIKGLLT
;
A
#
# COMPACT_ATOMS: atom_id res chain seq x y z
N MET A 1 14.24 14.71 -9.49
CA MET A 1 12.93 14.08 -9.72
C MET A 1 12.15 15.04 -10.58
N ASP A 2 11.92 14.66 -11.83
CA ASP A 2 11.10 15.46 -12.74
C ASP A 2 9.59 15.15 -12.54
N ILE A 3 8.70 15.92 -13.16
CA ILE A 3 7.24 15.72 -13.05
C ILE A 3 6.79 14.35 -13.59
N GLU A 4 7.40 13.84 -14.65
CA GLU A 4 7.12 12.52 -15.22
C GLU A 4 7.48 11.40 -14.24
N ASP A 5 8.65 11.47 -13.59
CA ASP A 5 9.05 10.55 -12.52
C ASP A 5 8.00 10.54 -11.39
N LEU A 6 7.54 11.72 -10.99
CA LEU A 6 6.59 11.88 -9.89
C LEU A 6 5.20 11.36 -10.25
N LEU A 7 4.79 11.48 -11.53
CA LEU A 7 3.55 10.88 -12.03
C LEU A 7 3.64 9.36 -12.10
N ARG A 8 4.78 8.81 -12.55
CA ARG A 8 5.00 7.37 -12.56
C ARG A 8 4.96 6.78 -11.14
N GLU A 9 5.64 7.40 -10.18
CA GLU A 9 5.64 6.95 -8.78
C GLU A 9 4.23 6.99 -8.16
N ILE A 10 3.42 8.00 -8.51
CA ILE A 10 2.00 8.06 -8.11
C ILE A 10 1.23 6.86 -8.68
N THR A 11 1.38 6.57 -9.97
CA THR A 11 0.68 5.45 -10.62
C THR A 11 1.08 4.11 -10.03
N ASP A 12 2.38 3.89 -9.78
CA ASP A 12 2.87 2.65 -9.19
C ASP A 12 2.29 2.44 -7.77
N ILE A 13 2.23 3.50 -6.96
CA ILE A 13 1.62 3.43 -5.62
C ILE A 13 0.10 3.20 -5.69
N GLU A 14 -0.61 3.75 -6.68
CA GLU A 14 -2.04 3.48 -6.88
C GLU A 14 -2.30 1.99 -7.21
N ILE A 15 -1.41 1.38 -8.01
CA ILE A 15 -1.46 -0.06 -8.30
C ILE A 15 -1.22 -0.89 -7.03
N ASP A 16 -0.24 -0.51 -6.21
CA ASP A 16 0.06 -1.16 -4.94
C ASP A 16 -1.11 -1.06 -3.95
N ILE A 17 -1.77 0.10 -3.89
CA ILE A 17 -2.95 0.32 -3.05
C ILE A 17 -4.10 -0.58 -3.48
N ASN A 18 -4.39 -0.66 -4.78
CA ASN A 18 -5.44 -1.54 -5.30
C ASN A 18 -5.15 -3.01 -4.99
N SER A 19 -3.89 -3.43 -5.14
CA SER A 19 -3.44 -4.78 -4.77
C SER A 19 -3.62 -5.05 -3.27
N ALA A 20 -3.21 -4.10 -2.42
CA ALA A 20 -3.36 -4.20 -0.97
C ALA A 20 -4.85 -4.24 -0.54
N GLN A 21 -5.72 -3.46 -1.17
CA GLN A 21 -7.16 -3.50 -0.91
C GLN A 21 -7.77 -4.88 -1.20
N ARG A 22 -7.36 -5.50 -2.32
CA ARG A 22 -7.79 -6.87 -2.65
C ARG A 22 -7.32 -7.87 -1.60
N ILE A 23 -6.07 -7.77 -1.15
CA ILE A 23 -5.52 -8.64 -0.08
C ILE A 23 -6.30 -8.45 1.22
N VAL A 24 -6.62 -7.21 1.61
CA VAL A 24 -7.42 -6.92 2.80
C VAL A 24 -8.83 -7.51 2.69
N ALA A 25 -9.46 -7.40 1.53
CA ALA A 25 -10.79 -7.97 1.29
C ALA A 25 -10.76 -9.50 1.36
N SER A 26 -9.84 -10.14 0.64
CA SER A 26 -9.66 -11.60 0.67
C SER A 26 -9.28 -12.12 2.06
N ALA A 27 -8.49 -11.34 2.83
CA ALA A 27 -8.25 -11.65 4.22
C ALA A 27 -9.60 -11.63 4.96
N LYS A 28 -10.31 -10.50 5.04
CA LYS A 28 -11.58 -10.39 5.78
C LYS A 28 -12.64 -11.45 5.44
N GLU A 29 -12.67 -11.95 4.20
CA GLU A 29 -13.60 -12.99 3.74
C GLU A 29 -13.12 -14.43 4.04
N SER A 30 -11.84 -14.64 4.29
CA SER A 30 -11.27 -15.93 4.64
C SER A 30 -11.71 -16.38 6.03
N LYS A 31 -12.48 -17.47 6.09
CA LYS A 31 -12.91 -18.13 7.34
C LYS A 31 -11.98 -19.27 7.81
N GLY A 32 -10.78 -19.38 7.24
CA GLY A 32 -9.82 -20.45 7.54
C GLY A 32 -8.76 -20.06 8.58
N ASP A 33 -8.36 -21.03 9.40
CA ASP A 33 -7.14 -20.93 10.21
C ASP A 33 -5.91 -20.95 9.29
N MET A 34 -4.99 -20.00 9.49
CA MET A 34 -3.76 -19.93 8.70
C MET A 34 -2.58 -20.39 9.54
N TYR A 35 -1.72 -21.21 8.93
CA TYR A 35 -0.58 -21.83 9.61
C TYR A 35 0.70 -21.45 8.88
N ILE A 36 1.68 -20.89 9.62
CA ILE A 36 3.05 -20.75 9.13
C ILE A 36 3.82 -21.97 9.58
N TYR A 37 4.44 -22.67 8.64
CA TYR A 37 5.27 -23.84 8.90
C TYR A 37 6.75 -23.44 8.86
N ASP A 38 7.57 -24.08 9.70
CA ASP A 38 9.02 -24.05 9.51
C ASP A 38 9.43 -24.80 8.22
N ASP A 39 10.67 -24.60 7.75
CA ASP A 39 11.17 -25.21 6.50
C ASP A 39 11.11 -26.74 6.51
N TYR A 40 11.07 -27.36 7.69
CA TYR A 40 11.01 -28.80 7.89
C TYR A 40 9.57 -29.31 8.14
N LYS A 41 8.58 -28.41 8.12
CA LYS A 41 7.15 -28.62 8.43
C LYS A 41 6.89 -29.34 9.76
N LYS A 42 7.85 -29.32 10.70
CA LYS A 42 7.73 -30.05 11.98
C LYS A 42 6.95 -29.24 13.01
N HIS A 43 7.06 -27.91 12.96
CA HIS A 43 6.31 -27.01 13.81
C HIS A 43 5.53 -26.02 12.96
N HIS A 44 4.34 -25.67 13.43
CA HIS A 44 3.55 -24.59 12.85
C HIS A 44 3.15 -23.57 13.92
N LEU A 45 3.15 -22.31 13.54
CA LEU A 45 2.51 -21.24 14.30
C LEU A 45 1.12 -21.00 13.71
N ARG A 46 0.10 -21.14 14.54
CA ARG A 46 -1.25 -20.68 14.18
C ARG A 46 -1.21 -19.16 14.14
N LEU A 47 -1.40 -18.58 12.96
CA LEU A 47 -1.65 -17.15 12.86
C LEU A 47 -3.14 -16.91 12.96
N ASP A 48 -3.51 -16.12 13.97
CA ASP A 48 -4.87 -15.62 14.04
C ASP A 48 -5.13 -14.74 12.82
N HIS A 49 -6.23 -15.04 12.15
CA HIS A 49 -6.67 -14.34 10.96
C HIS A 49 -6.76 -12.82 11.19
N SER A 50 -7.16 -12.40 12.41
CA SER A 50 -7.22 -10.99 12.81
C SER A 50 -5.87 -10.27 12.72
N VAL A 51 -4.75 -10.97 12.94
CA VAL A 51 -3.40 -10.41 12.84
C VAL A 51 -3.05 -10.10 11.38
N ILE A 52 -3.41 -10.99 10.46
CA ILE A 52 -3.19 -10.81 9.02
C ILE A 52 -3.99 -9.61 8.52
N VAL A 53 -5.27 -9.53 8.88
CA VAL A 53 -6.14 -8.40 8.54
C VAL A 53 -5.53 -7.10 9.07
N LYS A 54 -5.06 -7.09 10.32
CA LYS A 54 -4.44 -5.90 10.92
C LYS A 54 -3.18 -5.45 10.17
N ILE A 55 -2.29 -6.39 9.83
CA ILE A 55 -1.07 -6.08 9.06
C ILE A 55 -1.43 -5.57 7.66
N ALA A 56 -2.38 -6.22 6.98
CA ALA A 56 -2.80 -5.82 5.64
C ALA A 56 -3.44 -4.41 5.64
N VAL A 57 -4.25 -4.09 6.66
CA VAL A 57 -4.81 -2.75 6.86
C VAL A 57 -3.71 -1.71 7.12
N GLN A 58 -2.73 -2.00 7.99
CA GLN A 58 -1.62 -1.09 8.25
C GLN A 58 -0.79 -0.79 7.00
N GLN A 59 -0.52 -1.81 6.18
CA GLN A 59 0.20 -1.62 4.91
C GLN A 59 -0.60 -0.75 3.93
N LEU A 60 -1.92 -0.94 3.86
CA LEU A 60 -2.79 -0.10 3.05
C LEU A 60 -2.77 1.36 3.52
N GLU A 61 -2.85 1.61 4.83
CA GLU A 61 -2.79 2.96 5.40
C GLU A 61 -1.44 3.64 5.11
N LEU A 62 -0.34 2.90 5.19
CA LEU A 62 1.00 3.40 4.85
C LEU A 62 1.10 3.78 3.37
N ALA A 63 0.60 2.94 2.47
CA ALA A 63 0.59 3.22 1.04
C ALA A 63 -0.26 4.46 0.70
N GLN A 64 -1.46 4.58 1.29
CA GLN A 64 -2.31 5.76 1.14
C GLN A 64 -1.67 7.05 1.67
N SER A 65 -0.95 6.96 2.80
CA SER A 65 -0.21 8.08 3.36
C SER A 65 0.92 8.55 2.41
N LYS A 66 1.66 7.61 1.80
CA LYS A 66 2.67 7.93 0.79
C LYS A 66 2.05 8.60 -0.44
N LEU A 67 0.96 8.04 -0.98
CA LEU A 67 0.24 8.63 -2.11
C LEU A 67 -0.18 10.08 -1.83
N ASN A 68 -0.76 10.34 -0.67
CA ASN A 68 -1.19 11.68 -0.28
C ASN A 68 -0.03 12.69 -0.21
N LYS A 69 1.17 12.24 0.19
CA LYS A 69 2.38 13.09 0.17
C LYS A 69 2.81 13.41 -1.26
N LEU A 70 2.81 12.43 -2.16
CA LEU A 70 3.17 12.64 -3.56
C LEU A 70 2.17 13.55 -4.28
N ILE A 71 0.87 13.38 -4.06
CA ILE A 71 -0.17 14.27 -4.61
C ILE A 71 0.03 15.72 -4.14
N LYS A 72 0.40 15.93 -2.87
CA LYS A 72 0.74 17.27 -2.36
C LYS A 72 1.99 17.83 -3.04
N ALA A 73 3.04 17.02 -3.21
CA ALA A 73 4.25 17.42 -3.90
C ALA A 73 3.95 17.84 -5.36
N LYS A 74 3.15 17.05 -6.08
CA LYS A 74 2.66 17.36 -7.43
C LYS A 74 1.95 18.72 -7.48
N LYS A 75 0.96 18.95 -6.60
CA LYS A 75 0.20 20.21 -6.56
C LYS A 75 1.10 21.42 -6.28
N THR A 76 2.12 21.27 -5.44
CA THR A 76 3.09 22.33 -5.16
C THR A 76 3.95 22.62 -6.38
N ALA A 77 4.44 21.58 -7.07
CA ALA A 77 5.22 21.73 -8.30
C ALA A 77 4.41 22.43 -9.41
N GLU A 78 3.16 22.03 -9.62
CA GLU A 78 2.23 22.66 -10.58
C GLU A 78 2.01 24.15 -10.27
N LYS A 79 1.82 24.51 -9.00
CA LYS A 79 1.68 25.91 -8.58
C LYS A 79 2.95 26.73 -8.83
N ALA A 80 4.12 26.17 -8.51
CA ALA A 80 5.40 26.84 -8.71
C ALA A 80 5.64 27.12 -10.20
N ILE A 81 5.40 26.13 -11.07
CA ILE A 81 5.52 26.29 -12.53
C ILE A 81 4.55 27.36 -13.02
N LYS A 82 3.29 27.33 -12.58
CA LYS A 82 2.29 28.32 -12.99
C LYS A 82 2.68 29.74 -12.56
N GLY A 83 3.24 29.90 -11.37
CA GLY A 83 3.72 31.20 -10.87
C GLY A 83 5.01 31.70 -11.55
N LEU A 84 5.80 30.81 -12.14
CA LEU A 84 6.98 31.17 -12.95
C LEU A 84 6.62 31.55 -14.39
N LEU A 85 5.44 31.17 -14.87
CA LEU A 85 4.93 31.48 -16.21
C LEU A 85 4.05 32.76 -16.24
N THR A 86 3.84 33.40 -15.09
CA THR A 86 3.15 34.70 -14.91
C THR A 86 4.14 35.79 -14.58
#